data_AF-U5H3Q7-F1
#
_entry.id   AF-U5H3Q7-F1
#
_cell.length_a   1.000
_cell.length_b   1.000
_cell.length_c   1.000
_cell.angle_alpha   90.00
_cell.angle_beta   90.00
_cell.angle_gamma   90.00
#
_symmetry.space_group_name_H-M   'P 1'
#
loop_
_entity.id
_entity.type
_entity.pdbx_description
1 polymer ?
#
loop_
_entity_poly.entity_id
_entity_poly.type
_entity_poly.pdbx_seq_one_letter_code
_entity_poly.pdbx_strand_id
1 'polypeptide(L)'
;MNLSTLFQHLNTPTNPDCPKPVYYLQSQNGNLQPNQDLEVLLEDVGEKGPEWARQSFGTDPDAVNVWIGDERSETSLHKDPYENIYLVIRGTKTFTLYPPTEFACLREKTYPHARWVLDEQKQEFGIVPTEGVEIPWLDGGKVKVKEVKRGSMKGTESIGIVEELFHSESDSDFLEVSHLDERPLSEMDDLARPLTVVLNVGDYLYLPSLWFHAVRQEGVKRDDLVHRKDGEDRAVIAVNWWYDMKMHGDGWSMNEFLRAVSRLAVADHQREEEPSS
;
A
#
# COMPACT_ATOMS: atom_id res chain seq x y z
N MET A 1 -7.82 -3.24 -21.05
CA MET A 1 -8.72 -2.07 -20.86
C MET A 1 -7.96 -0.82 -21.30
N ASN A 2 -8.60 0.14 -21.97
CA ASN A 2 -7.94 1.41 -22.33
C ASN A 2 -8.15 2.48 -21.23
N LEU A 3 -7.38 3.58 -21.28
CA LEU A 3 -7.45 4.65 -20.27
C LEU A 3 -8.82 5.32 -20.18
N SER A 4 -9.51 5.53 -21.31
CA SER A 4 -10.84 6.16 -21.32
C SER A 4 -11.84 5.33 -20.51
N THR A 5 -11.84 4.01 -20.71
CA THR A 5 -12.67 3.08 -19.94
C THR A 5 -12.25 3.05 -18.47
N LEU A 6 -10.96 3.09 -18.16
CA LEU A 6 -10.49 3.20 -16.77
C LEU A 6 -11.04 4.46 -16.09
N PHE A 7 -10.89 5.64 -16.70
CA PHE A 7 -11.41 6.89 -16.15
C PHE A 7 -12.95 6.91 -16.04
N GLN A 8 -13.67 6.21 -16.93
CA GLN A 8 -15.12 6.01 -16.78
C GLN A 8 -15.42 5.20 -15.51
N HIS A 9 -14.69 4.11 -15.26
CA HIS A 9 -14.87 3.31 -14.04
C HIS A 9 -14.53 4.10 -12.78
N LEU A 10 -13.42 4.84 -12.76
CA LEU A 10 -12.99 5.61 -11.59
C LEU A 10 -13.96 6.75 -11.23
N ASN A 11 -14.57 7.40 -12.23
CA ASN A 11 -15.48 8.53 -12.01
C ASN A 11 -16.96 8.13 -11.90
N THR A 12 -17.28 6.84 -12.05
CA THR A 12 -18.66 6.37 -11.87
C THR A 12 -18.93 6.18 -10.38
N PRO A 13 -19.95 6.83 -9.79
CA PRO A 13 -20.31 6.61 -8.40
C PRO A 13 -20.55 5.13 -8.11
N THR A 14 -20.01 4.67 -7.00
CA THR A 14 -20.24 3.32 -6.48
C THR A 14 -21.57 3.31 -5.73
N ASN A 15 -22.33 2.23 -5.93
CA ASN A 15 -23.48 1.93 -5.09
C ASN A 15 -22.98 0.97 -3.99
N PRO A 16 -23.05 1.34 -2.70
CA PRO A 16 -22.64 0.43 -1.61
C PRO A 16 -23.37 -0.91 -1.65
N ASP A 17 -24.63 -0.94 -2.12
CA ASP A 17 -25.44 -2.17 -2.21
C ASP A 17 -25.02 -3.09 -3.39
N CYS A 18 -24.08 -2.67 -4.23
CA CYS A 18 -23.61 -3.43 -5.39
C CYS A 18 -22.09 -3.29 -5.53
N PRO A 19 -21.31 -4.19 -4.88
CA PRO A 19 -19.86 -4.11 -4.90
C PRO A 19 -19.35 -4.28 -6.33
N LYS A 20 -18.75 -3.21 -6.86
CA LYS A 20 -18.13 -3.19 -8.18
C LYS A 20 -16.64 -3.52 -8.08
N PRO A 21 -16.03 -4.08 -9.14
CA PRO A 21 -14.58 -4.19 -9.22
C PRO A 21 -13.87 -2.86 -8.89
N VAL A 22 -12.75 -2.98 -8.19
CA VAL A 22 -11.82 -1.88 -7.93
C VAL A 22 -10.76 -1.92 -9.02
N TYR A 23 -10.58 -0.80 -9.72
CA TYR A 23 -9.64 -0.70 -10.83
C TYR A 23 -8.44 0.12 -10.44
N TYR A 24 -7.25 -0.45 -10.62
CA TYR A 24 -6.00 0.21 -10.31
C TYR A 24 -4.93 -0.12 -11.36
N LEU A 25 -4.41 0.90 -12.03
CA LEU A 25 -3.26 0.78 -12.93
C LEU A 25 -1.99 0.82 -12.06
N GLN A 26 -1.40 -0.35 -11.83
CA GLN A 26 -0.30 -0.55 -10.86
C GLN A 26 0.72 -1.64 -11.26
N SER A 27 0.97 -1.84 -12.55
CA SER A 27 1.77 -2.98 -13.02
C SER A 27 3.24 -2.95 -12.59
N GLN A 28 3.77 -1.82 -12.11
CA GLN A 28 5.05 -1.72 -11.38
C GLN A 28 6.26 -2.35 -12.10
N ASN A 29 6.19 -2.41 -13.42
CA ASN A 29 7.15 -3.09 -14.27
C ASN A 29 7.83 -2.14 -15.25
N GLY A 30 7.99 -0.87 -14.85
CA GLY A 30 8.43 0.19 -15.77
C GLY A 30 7.32 0.54 -16.76
N ASN A 31 6.06 0.57 -16.31
CA ASN A 31 4.90 0.77 -17.20
C ASN A 31 4.84 2.15 -17.88
N LEU A 32 5.75 3.05 -17.47
CA LEU A 32 5.98 4.35 -18.06
C LEU A 32 7.43 4.44 -18.52
N GLN A 33 7.80 3.63 -19.52
CA GLN A 33 9.13 3.64 -20.15
C GLN A 33 9.01 3.82 -21.67
N PRO A 34 10.11 4.19 -22.36
CA PRO A 34 10.11 4.24 -23.82
C PRO A 34 9.70 2.88 -24.42
N ASN A 35 8.92 2.92 -25.50
CA ASN A 35 8.33 1.76 -26.19
C ASN A 35 7.26 0.99 -25.39
N GLN A 36 6.67 1.61 -24.36
CA GLN A 36 5.49 1.10 -23.64
C GLN A 36 4.22 1.90 -24.03
N ASP A 37 3.05 1.35 -23.72
CA ASP A 37 1.73 1.93 -24.07
C ASP A 37 1.52 3.38 -23.59
N LEU A 38 2.25 3.80 -22.56
CA LEU A 38 2.11 5.10 -21.91
C LEU A 38 3.28 6.05 -22.17
N GLU A 39 4.18 5.71 -23.12
CA GLU A 39 5.39 6.51 -23.42
C GLU A 39 5.09 7.98 -23.75
N VAL A 40 3.92 8.26 -24.32
CA VAL A 40 3.50 9.62 -24.68
C VAL A 40 3.41 10.57 -23.48
N LEU A 41 3.27 10.03 -22.26
CA LEU A 41 3.23 10.82 -21.02
C LEU A 41 4.62 11.17 -20.50
N LEU A 42 5.68 10.56 -21.05
CA LEU A 42 7.07 10.81 -20.62
C LEU A 42 7.52 12.25 -20.88
N GLU A 43 6.96 12.90 -21.91
CA GLU A 43 7.23 14.31 -22.21
C GLU A 43 6.78 15.23 -21.06
N ASP A 44 5.72 14.85 -20.34
CA ASP A 44 5.15 15.64 -19.25
C ASP A 44 5.84 15.38 -17.90
N VAL A 45 6.14 14.12 -17.60
CA VAL A 45 6.62 13.71 -16.25
C VAL A 45 8.13 13.50 -16.17
N GLY A 46 8.79 13.29 -17.31
CA GLY A 46 10.23 13.08 -17.41
C GLY A 46 10.66 11.63 -17.17
N GLU A 47 11.26 11.03 -18.18
CA GLU A 47 11.82 9.66 -18.15
C GLU A 47 12.86 9.45 -17.05
N LYS A 48 13.68 10.47 -16.78
CA LYS A 48 14.81 10.35 -15.87
C LYS A 48 14.53 10.84 -14.45
N GLY A 49 13.30 11.28 -14.20
CA GLY A 49 12.91 11.88 -12.94
C GLY A 49 13.72 13.12 -12.55
N PRO A 50 13.66 13.54 -11.28
CA PRO A 50 14.33 14.74 -10.82
C PRO A 50 15.86 14.65 -10.92
N GLU A 51 16.50 15.68 -11.46
CA GLU A 51 17.96 15.69 -11.65
C GLU A 51 18.75 15.51 -10.35
N TRP A 52 18.28 16.11 -9.25
CA TRP A 52 18.94 16.00 -7.95
C TRP A 52 19.00 14.55 -7.44
N ALA A 53 18.00 13.72 -7.77
CA ALA A 53 17.97 12.32 -7.35
C ALA A 53 19.06 11.53 -8.08
N ARG A 54 19.16 11.73 -9.40
CA ARG A 54 20.22 11.10 -10.22
C ARG A 54 21.62 11.52 -9.80
N GLN A 55 21.82 12.80 -9.48
CA GLN A 55 23.10 13.27 -8.98
C GLN A 55 23.46 12.65 -7.62
N SER A 56 22.46 12.39 -6.76
CA SER A 56 22.65 11.81 -5.44
C SER A 56 22.91 10.29 -5.50
N PHE A 57 22.15 9.56 -6.31
CA PHE A 57 22.30 8.12 -6.47
C PHE A 57 23.44 7.74 -7.43
N GLY A 58 23.84 8.65 -8.32
CA GLY A 58 24.91 8.46 -9.29
C GLY A 58 24.51 7.61 -10.50
N THR A 59 23.20 7.39 -10.71
CA THR A 59 22.64 6.59 -11.80
C THR A 59 21.28 7.15 -12.24
N ASP A 60 20.83 6.75 -13.44
CA ASP A 60 19.45 6.92 -13.90
C ASP A 60 18.54 5.87 -13.22
N PRO A 61 17.22 6.10 -13.13
CA PRO A 61 16.29 5.14 -12.53
C PRO A 61 16.15 3.86 -13.38
N ASP A 62 16.02 2.72 -12.72
CA ASP A 62 15.82 1.40 -13.33
C ASP A 62 14.39 1.23 -13.85
N ALA A 63 13.42 1.80 -13.14
CA ALA A 63 12.02 1.78 -13.52
C ALA A 63 11.33 3.11 -13.25
N VAL A 64 10.39 3.44 -14.13
CA VAL A 64 9.48 4.57 -13.98
C VAL A 64 8.08 4.03 -14.07
N ASN A 65 7.27 4.29 -13.05
CA ASN A 65 5.89 3.81 -13.02
C ASN A 65 4.90 4.95 -12.88
N VAL A 66 3.76 4.81 -13.54
CA VAL A 66 2.56 5.60 -13.32
C VAL A 66 1.53 4.76 -12.58
N TRP A 67 0.82 5.43 -11.68
CA TRP A 67 -0.21 4.88 -10.83
C TRP A 67 -1.51 5.64 -11.06
N ILE A 68 -2.58 4.93 -11.42
CA ILE A 68 -3.91 5.54 -11.64
C ILE A 68 -4.98 4.69 -10.98
N GLY A 69 -5.62 5.21 -9.94
CA GLY A 69 -6.66 4.53 -9.17
C GLY A 69 -7.65 5.50 -8.51
N ASP A 70 -8.44 4.99 -7.57
CA ASP A 70 -9.37 5.76 -6.74
C ASP A 70 -9.18 5.44 -5.25
N GLU A 71 -10.01 6.02 -4.37
CA GLU A 71 -9.89 5.81 -2.93
C GLU A 71 -10.09 4.36 -2.45
N ARG A 72 -10.66 3.48 -3.28
CA ARG A 72 -10.84 2.05 -2.94
C ARG A 72 -9.59 1.22 -3.23
N SER A 73 -8.66 1.79 -3.99
CA SER A 73 -7.44 1.12 -4.41
C SER A 73 -6.35 1.33 -3.35
N GLU A 74 -6.13 0.34 -2.50
CA GLU A 74 -5.14 0.41 -1.42
C GLU A 74 -3.99 -0.57 -1.65
N THR A 75 -2.79 -0.19 -1.20
CA THR A 75 -1.61 -1.05 -1.20
C THR A 75 -1.31 -1.47 0.23
N SER A 76 -1.33 -2.78 0.49
CA SER A 76 -1.06 -3.36 1.80
C SER A 76 0.39 -3.16 2.22
N LEU A 77 0.67 -3.38 3.50
CA LEU A 77 2.00 -3.18 4.07
C LEU A 77 3.02 -4.13 3.43
N HIS A 78 4.05 -3.57 2.81
CA HIS A 78 5.15 -4.31 2.19
C HIS A 78 6.43 -3.45 2.19
N LYS A 79 7.52 -3.97 1.65
CA LYS A 79 8.77 -3.21 1.44
C LYS A 79 9.40 -3.59 0.11
N ASP A 80 10.14 -2.65 -0.47
CA ASP A 80 10.82 -2.83 -1.75
C ASP A 80 12.34 -2.69 -1.63
N PRO A 81 13.12 -3.38 -2.48
CA PRO A 81 14.57 -3.23 -2.57
C PRO A 81 14.99 -2.03 -3.44
N TYR A 82 14.22 -0.93 -3.44
CA TYR A 82 14.46 0.24 -4.29
C TYR A 82 14.53 1.53 -3.47
N GLU A 83 15.43 2.43 -3.85
CA GLU A 83 15.32 3.84 -3.48
C GLU A 83 14.21 4.46 -4.34
N ASN A 84 13.12 4.88 -3.70
CA ASN A 84 11.90 5.25 -4.40
C ASN A 84 11.63 6.76 -4.28
N ILE A 85 11.63 7.46 -5.41
CA ILE A 85 11.19 8.87 -5.49
C ILE A 85 9.74 8.88 -5.97
N TYR A 86 8.81 9.24 -5.10
CA TYR A 86 7.37 9.20 -5.35
C TYR A 86 6.81 10.62 -5.49
N LEU A 87 6.06 10.91 -6.55
CA LEU A 87 5.45 12.20 -6.85
C LEU A 87 3.94 12.06 -7.04
N VAL A 88 3.17 12.90 -6.35
CA VAL A 88 1.73 12.99 -6.56
C VAL A 88 1.41 14.04 -7.62
N ILE A 89 0.74 13.63 -8.69
CA ILE A 89 0.30 14.50 -9.80
C ILE A 89 -1.14 14.96 -9.59
N ARG A 90 -2.00 14.10 -9.04
CA ARG A 90 -3.42 14.39 -8.80
C ARG A 90 -3.93 13.64 -7.58
N GLY A 91 -4.78 14.28 -6.79
CA GLY A 91 -5.35 13.71 -5.57
C GLY A 91 -4.37 13.78 -4.41
N THR A 92 -4.52 12.88 -3.45
CA THR A 92 -3.68 12.77 -2.26
C THR A 92 -3.26 11.32 -2.06
N LYS A 93 -2.02 11.11 -1.60
CA LYS A 93 -1.53 9.80 -1.16
C LYS A 93 -1.18 9.88 0.33
N THR A 94 -1.65 8.92 1.12
CA THR A 94 -1.25 8.79 2.52
C THR A 94 -0.44 7.51 2.69
N PHE A 95 0.79 7.65 3.15
CA PHE A 95 1.71 6.58 3.46
C PHE A 95 1.73 6.33 4.96
N THR A 96 1.64 5.06 5.35
CA THR A 96 1.96 4.58 6.70
C THR A 96 3.29 3.86 6.62
N LEU A 97 4.33 4.40 7.25
CA LEU A 97 5.72 3.97 7.12
C LEU A 97 6.24 3.35 8.42
N TYR A 98 7.02 2.27 8.31
CA TYR A 98 7.79 1.71 9.41
C TYR A 98 9.25 1.53 8.98
N PRO A 99 10.23 1.84 9.85
CA PRO A 99 11.62 1.61 9.54
C PRO A 99 11.91 0.09 9.47
N PRO A 100 12.95 -0.33 8.72
CA PRO A 100 13.33 -1.74 8.61
C PRO A 100 13.61 -2.42 9.97
N THR A 101 13.98 -1.64 10.99
CA THR A 101 14.25 -2.11 12.36
C THR A 101 13.02 -2.60 13.11
N GLU A 102 11.81 -2.26 12.65
CA GLU A 102 10.56 -2.67 13.30
C GLU A 102 10.01 -4.01 12.78
N PHE A 103 10.78 -4.76 11.97
CA PHE A 103 10.40 -6.04 11.39
C PHE A 103 9.69 -7.00 12.37
N ALA A 104 10.24 -7.16 13.58
CA ALA A 104 9.71 -8.06 14.61
C ALA A 104 8.27 -7.72 15.02
N CYS A 105 7.86 -6.46 14.88
CA CYS A 105 6.54 -5.97 15.25
C CYS A 105 5.51 -6.14 14.12
N LEU A 106 5.94 -6.53 12.91
CA LEU A 106 5.09 -6.51 11.70
C LEU A 106 4.53 -7.89 11.31
N ARG A 107 4.79 -8.94 12.10
CA ARG A 107 4.19 -10.29 11.96
C ARG A 107 4.25 -10.87 10.55
N GLU A 108 5.46 -11.06 10.04
CA GLU A 108 5.62 -11.81 8.80
C GLU A 108 5.23 -13.28 9.01
N LYS A 109 4.36 -13.79 8.13
CA LYS A 109 3.94 -15.19 8.07
C LYS A 109 4.04 -15.70 6.64
N THR A 110 4.10 -17.01 6.48
CA THR A 110 4.06 -17.65 5.17
C THR A 110 2.61 -17.98 4.81
N TYR A 111 2.18 -17.62 3.60
CA TYR A 111 0.83 -17.87 3.09
C TYR A 111 0.87 -18.61 1.75
N PRO A 112 -0.13 -19.45 1.45
CA PRO A 112 -0.30 -20.00 0.11
C PRO A 112 -0.61 -18.88 -0.88
N HIS A 113 0.06 -18.88 -2.03
CA HIS A 113 -0.17 -17.89 -3.07
C HIS A 113 -1.46 -18.18 -3.85
N ALA A 114 -2.22 -17.14 -4.18
CA ALA A 114 -3.41 -17.24 -5.00
C ALA A 114 -3.62 -15.96 -5.83
N ARG A 115 -4.49 -16.04 -6.84
CA ARG A 115 -4.90 -14.90 -7.67
C ARG A 115 -6.40 -14.76 -7.74
N TRP A 116 -6.86 -13.52 -7.86
CA TRP A 116 -8.25 -13.21 -8.17
C TRP A 116 -8.57 -13.50 -9.64
N VAL A 117 -9.78 -14.01 -9.88
CA VAL A 117 -10.35 -14.22 -11.22
C VAL A 117 -11.77 -13.69 -11.23
N LEU A 118 -12.04 -12.74 -12.12
CA LEU A 118 -13.39 -12.20 -12.31
C LEU A 118 -14.19 -13.13 -13.23
N ASP A 119 -15.33 -13.62 -12.75
CA ASP A 119 -16.37 -14.21 -13.59
C ASP A 119 -17.15 -13.06 -14.24
N GLU A 120 -16.89 -12.78 -15.52
CA GLU A 120 -17.54 -11.68 -16.24
C GLU A 120 -19.07 -11.83 -16.34
N GLN A 121 -19.59 -13.06 -16.30
CA GLN A 121 -21.03 -13.30 -16.41
C GLN A 121 -21.74 -13.00 -15.09
N LYS A 122 -21.11 -13.35 -13.96
CA LYS A 122 -21.67 -13.13 -12.62
C LYS A 122 -21.26 -11.81 -11.98
N GLN A 123 -20.21 -11.17 -12.51
CA GLN A 123 -19.54 -10.02 -11.88
C GLN A 123 -19.03 -10.34 -10.47
N GLU A 124 -18.59 -11.58 -10.25
CA GLU A 124 -18.10 -12.08 -8.96
C GLU A 124 -16.62 -12.47 -9.06
N PHE A 125 -15.88 -12.25 -7.98
CA PHE A 125 -14.48 -12.64 -7.89
C PHE A 125 -14.33 -14.01 -7.22
N GLY A 126 -13.61 -14.91 -7.89
CA GLY A 126 -13.13 -16.17 -7.32
C GLY A 126 -11.63 -16.12 -7.01
N ILE A 127 -11.19 -16.95 -6.06
CA ILE A 127 -9.78 -17.13 -5.72
C ILE A 127 -9.28 -18.43 -6.37
N VAL A 128 -8.18 -18.34 -7.11
CA VAL A 128 -7.51 -19.51 -7.70
C VAL A 128 -6.13 -19.67 -7.05
N PRO A 129 -5.93 -20.68 -6.19
CA PRO A 129 -4.62 -20.99 -5.62
C PRO A 129 -3.58 -21.31 -6.68
N THR A 130 -2.32 -20.98 -6.41
CA THR A 130 -1.17 -21.40 -7.21
C THR A 130 -0.53 -22.60 -6.53
N GLU A 131 -0.55 -23.74 -7.21
CA GLU A 131 -0.09 -25.01 -6.64
C GLU A 131 1.41 -24.95 -6.29
N GLY A 132 1.74 -25.34 -5.05
CA GLY A 132 3.12 -25.44 -4.57
C GLY A 132 3.85 -24.12 -4.35
N VAL A 133 3.15 -22.97 -4.38
CA VAL A 133 3.76 -21.65 -4.17
C VAL A 133 3.31 -21.08 -2.83
N GLU A 134 4.28 -20.79 -1.98
CA GLU A 134 4.09 -20.08 -0.72
C GLU A 134 4.92 -18.80 -0.71
N ILE A 135 4.37 -17.75 -0.11
CA ILE A 135 5.01 -16.44 -0.04
C ILE A 135 5.03 -15.92 1.41
N PRO A 136 6.15 -15.32 1.86
CA PRO A 136 6.15 -14.55 3.08
C PRO A 136 5.39 -13.24 2.86
N TRP A 137 4.43 -12.92 3.72
CA TRP A 137 3.68 -11.68 3.70
C TRP A 137 3.43 -11.16 5.13
N LEU A 138 3.17 -9.86 5.26
CA LEU A 138 2.84 -9.25 6.54
C LEU A 138 1.34 -9.38 6.80
N ASP A 139 0.97 -9.86 7.98
CA ASP A 139 -0.42 -10.11 8.38
C ASP A 139 -1.24 -8.82 8.59
N GLY A 140 -0.68 -7.65 8.26
CA GLY A 140 -1.36 -6.36 8.36
C GLY A 140 -1.88 -6.05 9.76
N GLY A 141 -1.17 -6.50 10.81
CA GLY A 141 -1.62 -6.51 12.20
C GLY A 141 -2.36 -5.26 12.66
N LYS A 142 -3.23 -5.40 13.66
CA LYS A 142 -4.09 -4.34 14.22
C LYS A 142 -3.27 -3.17 14.79
N VAL A 143 -2.79 -2.25 13.95
CA VAL A 143 -2.02 -1.08 14.40
C VAL A 143 -2.92 0.07 14.86
N LYS A 144 -3.03 0.27 16.17
CA LYS A 144 -3.75 1.42 16.74
C LYS A 144 -3.08 2.73 16.33
N VAL A 145 -3.63 3.44 15.34
CA VAL A 145 -3.20 4.79 15.00
C VAL A 145 -3.86 5.77 15.98
N LYS A 146 -3.07 6.41 16.85
CA LYS A 146 -3.56 7.52 17.69
C LYS A 146 -3.70 8.78 16.85
N GLU A 147 -4.93 9.13 16.51
CA GLU A 147 -5.25 10.41 15.90
C GLU A 147 -5.01 11.54 16.91
N VAL A 148 -3.99 12.38 16.71
CA VAL A 148 -3.78 13.58 17.53
C VAL A 148 -4.50 14.76 16.88
N LYS A 149 -5.74 15.02 17.28
CA LYS A 149 -6.45 16.25 16.89
C LYS A 149 -5.80 17.45 17.58
N ARG A 150 -5.16 18.33 16.81
CA ARG A 150 -4.78 19.67 17.28
C ARG A 150 -6.05 20.47 17.55
N GLY A 151 -6.36 20.66 18.83
CA GLY A 151 -7.28 21.69 19.30
C GLY A 151 -8.64 21.17 19.76
N SER A 152 -8.72 20.70 21.00
CA SER A 152 -9.72 21.10 22.01
C SER A 152 -9.56 20.22 23.24
N MET A 153 -9.38 20.84 24.40
CA MET A 153 -9.36 20.16 25.69
C MET A 153 -10.73 19.54 25.96
N LYS A 154 -10.90 18.27 25.60
CA LYS A 154 -11.75 17.24 26.25
C LYS A 154 -11.59 15.97 25.42
N GLY A 155 -10.75 15.06 25.91
CA GLY A 155 -10.48 13.78 25.27
C GLY A 155 -11.68 12.85 25.41
N THR A 156 -12.35 12.55 24.31
CA THR A 156 -13.13 11.32 24.14
C THR A 156 -12.25 10.36 23.36
N GLU A 157 -11.88 9.24 24.00
CA GLU A 157 -11.15 8.14 23.35
C GLU A 157 -12.11 7.42 22.41
N SER A 158 -11.76 7.37 21.12
CA SER A 158 -12.37 6.46 20.17
C SER A 158 -11.29 5.53 19.63
N ILE A 159 -11.46 4.24 19.89
CA ILE A 159 -10.60 3.14 19.45
C ILE A 159 -11.08 2.74 18.05
N GLY A 160 -10.18 2.65 17.08
CA GLY A 160 -10.46 2.09 15.75
C GLY A 160 -9.38 1.06 15.39
N ILE A 161 -9.80 -0.09 14.87
CA ILE A 161 -8.96 -1.20 14.44
C ILE A 161 -8.51 -0.96 12.99
N VAL A 162 -7.29 -1.35 12.60
CA VAL A 162 -6.82 -1.30 11.20
C VAL A 162 -7.75 -2.10 10.27
N GLU A 163 -8.23 -3.24 10.75
CA GLU A 163 -9.27 -4.08 10.13
C GLU A 163 -10.64 -3.39 10.01
N GLU A 164 -11.05 -2.59 11.00
CA GLU A 164 -12.31 -1.81 10.96
C GLU A 164 -12.20 -0.55 10.07
N LEU A 165 -11.00 -0.04 9.84
CA LEU A 165 -10.74 1.05 8.90
C LEU A 165 -10.79 0.60 7.43
N PHE A 166 -10.77 -0.71 7.16
CA PHE A 166 -10.88 -1.31 5.82
C PHE A 166 -12.31 -1.64 5.38
N HIS A 167 -13.31 -1.38 6.23
CA HIS A 167 -14.72 -1.64 5.91
C HIS A 167 -15.48 -0.32 5.83
N SER A 168 -15.88 0.09 4.63
CA SER A 168 -17.00 1.03 4.50
C SER A 168 -18.27 0.29 4.91
N GLU A 169 -19.03 0.82 5.86
CA GLU A 169 -20.31 0.29 6.30
C GLU A 169 -21.23 -0.01 5.09
N SER A 170 -21.38 -1.30 4.77
CA SER A 170 -22.52 -1.84 4.04
C SER A 170 -22.72 -3.28 4.47
N ASP A 171 -23.74 -3.51 5.29
CA ASP A 171 -24.20 -4.82 5.71
C ASP A 171 -24.40 -5.75 4.49
N SER A 172 -23.61 -6.83 4.42
CA SER A 172 -24.03 -8.05 3.74
C SER A 172 -23.32 -9.25 4.36
N ASP A 173 -24.13 -10.22 4.76
CA ASP A 173 -23.73 -11.50 5.34
C ASP A 173 -22.67 -12.21 4.49
N PHE A 174 -21.43 -12.20 4.96
CA PHE A 174 -20.37 -13.07 4.45
C PHE A 174 -19.86 -13.95 5.59
N LEU A 175 -20.05 -15.26 5.38
CA LEU A 175 -19.50 -16.41 6.12
C LEU A 175 -18.66 -16.05 7.36
N GLU A 176 -19.26 -16.24 8.54
CA GLU A 176 -18.55 -16.36 9.81
C GLU A 176 -17.41 -17.38 9.65
N VAL A 177 -16.19 -16.87 9.48
CA VAL A 177 -14.97 -17.62 9.78
C VAL A 177 -14.86 -17.63 11.30
N SER A 178 -15.68 -18.46 11.94
CA SER A 178 -15.49 -18.81 13.34
C SER A 178 -14.12 -19.46 13.48
N HIS A 179 -13.29 -18.89 14.36
CA HIS A 179 -11.91 -19.28 14.70
C HIS A 179 -10.78 -18.58 13.93
N LEU A 180 -10.78 -17.24 13.89
CA LEU A 180 -9.53 -16.49 13.79
C LEU A 180 -9.12 -16.05 15.20
N ASP A 181 -8.15 -16.80 15.73
CA ASP A 181 -7.43 -16.60 16.99
C ASP A 181 -7.53 -15.19 17.62
N GLU A 182 -8.31 -15.10 18.70
CA GLU A 182 -8.20 -14.02 19.71
C GLU A 182 -6.91 -14.19 20.53
N ARG A 183 -5.76 -14.44 19.89
CA ARG A 183 -4.48 -14.54 20.61
C ARG A 183 -4.08 -13.14 21.09
N PRO A 184 -3.61 -12.99 22.34
CA PRO A 184 -3.17 -11.70 22.85
C PRO A 184 -2.07 -11.15 21.94
N LEU A 185 -2.10 -9.83 21.73
CA LEU A 185 -1.03 -9.14 21.01
C LEU A 185 0.30 -9.53 21.66
N SER A 186 1.28 -10.01 20.90
CA SER A 186 2.63 -10.11 21.43
C SER A 186 3.04 -8.70 21.87
N GLU A 187 3.75 -8.58 23.01
CA GLU A 187 4.21 -7.27 23.52
C GLU A 187 4.98 -6.45 22.47
N MET A 188 5.51 -7.11 21.43
CA MET A 188 6.24 -6.49 20.32
C MET A 188 5.37 -5.63 19.40
N ASP A 189 4.12 -6.00 19.12
CA ASP A 189 3.25 -5.22 18.23
C ASP A 189 3.02 -3.80 18.75
N ASP A 190 2.83 -3.68 20.07
CA ASP A 190 2.60 -2.40 20.74
C ASP A 190 3.85 -1.49 20.75
N LEU A 191 5.01 -2.04 20.35
CA LEU A 191 6.26 -1.27 20.22
C LEU A 191 6.40 -0.58 18.87
N ALA A 192 5.62 -0.97 17.85
CA ALA A 192 5.69 -0.36 16.53
C ALA A 192 5.36 1.14 16.59
N ARG A 193 6.11 1.96 15.84
CA ARG A 193 5.97 3.41 15.78
C ARG A 193 5.79 3.86 14.33
N PRO A 194 4.57 3.71 13.77
CA PRO A 194 4.31 4.14 12.41
C PRO A 194 4.51 5.65 12.24
N LEU A 195 5.06 6.05 11.09
CA LEU A 195 5.01 7.43 10.61
C LEU A 195 3.92 7.55 9.55
N THR A 196 3.02 8.52 9.72
CA THR A 196 2.02 8.85 8.71
C THR A 196 2.46 10.08 7.91
N VAL A 197 2.55 9.93 6.60
CA VAL A 197 2.92 11.01 5.67
C VAL A 197 1.80 11.19 4.67
N VAL A 198 1.31 12.43 4.52
CA VAL A 198 0.31 12.80 3.52
C VAL A 198 0.99 13.63 2.45
N LEU A 199 0.93 13.16 1.20
CA LEU A 199 1.45 13.84 0.02
C LEU A 199 0.29 14.43 -0.78
N ASN A 200 0.37 15.73 -1.01
CA ASN A 200 -0.55 16.49 -1.87
C ASN A 200 0.04 16.63 -3.27
N VAL A 201 -0.75 17.19 -4.18
CA VAL A 201 -0.29 17.48 -5.55
C VAL A 201 1.00 18.30 -5.55
N GLY A 202 2.01 17.79 -6.26
CA GLY A 202 3.33 18.40 -6.38
C GLY A 202 4.33 17.97 -5.28
N ASP A 203 3.89 17.27 -4.24
CA ASP A 203 4.80 16.78 -3.20
C ASP A 203 5.61 15.59 -3.69
N TYR A 204 6.91 15.61 -3.37
CA TYR A 204 7.81 14.47 -3.51
C TYR A 204 8.02 13.78 -2.16
N LEU A 205 8.02 12.45 -2.16
CA LEU A 205 8.52 11.62 -1.07
C LEU A 205 9.73 10.84 -1.57
N TYR A 206 10.85 10.98 -0.87
CA TYR A 206 11.90 9.96 -0.91
C TYR A 206 11.53 8.87 0.11
N LEU A 207 11.18 7.69 -0.41
CA LEU A 207 10.93 6.48 0.37
C LEU A 207 12.20 5.61 0.28
N PRO A 208 12.98 5.52 1.37
CA PRO A 208 14.23 4.77 1.33
C PRO A 208 14.00 3.28 1.14
N SER A 209 14.98 2.61 0.56
CA SER A 209 14.94 1.15 0.38
C SER A 209 14.65 0.40 1.68
N LEU A 210 13.90 -0.70 1.56
CA LEU A 210 13.50 -1.61 2.63
C LEU A 210 12.55 -1.05 3.69
N TRP A 211 12.13 0.22 3.58
CA TRP A 211 11.11 0.77 4.46
C TRP A 211 9.76 0.11 4.20
N PHE A 212 9.12 -0.31 5.27
CA PHE A 212 7.78 -0.86 5.20
C PHE A 212 6.79 0.27 4.97
N HIS A 213 5.88 0.08 4.03
CA HIS A 213 4.91 1.09 3.69
C HIS A 213 3.58 0.48 3.25
N ALA A 214 2.49 1.08 3.73
CA ALA A 214 1.14 0.88 3.23
C ALA A 214 0.65 2.21 2.66
N VAL A 215 -0.16 2.16 1.60
CA VAL A 215 -0.54 3.35 0.84
C VAL A 215 -2.05 3.38 0.61
N ARG A 216 -2.69 4.44 1.09
CA ARG A 216 -4.06 4.80 0.73
C ARG A 216 -4.08 6.07 -0.10
N GLN A 217 -5.17 6.33 -0.79
CA GLN A 217 -5.29 7.48 -1.66
C GLN A 217 -6.68 8.09 -1.62
N GLU A 218 -6.79 9.38 -1.89
CA GLU A 218 -8.05 10.11 -1.93
C GLU A 218 -8.09 10.98 -3.19
N GLY A 219 -9.21 10.93 -3.92
CA GLY A 219 -9.48 11.80 -5.08
C GLY A 219 -9.57 13.28 -4.69
N VAL A 220 -9.78 14.14 -5.69
CA VAL A 220 -9.86 15.60 -5.46
C VAL A 220 -11.22 15.95 -4.86
N LYS A 221 -11.22 16.63 -3.70
CA LYS A 221 -12.46 17.04 -3.00
C LYS A 221 -13.15 18.19 -3.77
N ARG A 222 -14.48 18.20 -3.74
CA ARG A 222 -15.33 19.13 -4.51
C ARG A 222 -15.00 20.62 -4.31
N ASP A 223 -14.57 21.00 -3.12
CA ASP A 223 -14.36 22.41 -2.77
C ASP A 223 -13.18 23.06 -3.53
N ASP A 224 -12.27 22.24 -4.08
CA ASP A 224 -11.11 22.70 -4.87
C ASP A 224 -11.37 22.73 -6.38
N LEU A 225 -12.54 22.25 -6.84
CA LEU A 225 -12.89 22.13 -8.26
C LEU A 225 -13.81 23.28 -8.71
N VAL A 226 -13.21 24.40 -9.11
CA VAL A 226 -13.95 25.59 -9.59
C VAL A 226 -14.78 25.32 -10.88
N HIS A 227 -14.57 24.21 -11.60
CA HIS A 227 -15.08 24.04 -12.98
C HIS A 227 -15.65 22.68 -13.41
N ARG A 228 -16.15 21.79 -12.53
CA ARG A 228 -16.88 20.58 -13.00
C ARG A 228 -18.29 20.48 -12.41
N LYS A 229 -19.30 20.59 -13.29
CA LYS A 229 -20.73 20.49 -12.94
C LYS A 229 -21.23 19.05 -12.77
N ASP A 230 -20.44 18.04 -13.13
CA ASP A 230 -21.00 16.74 -13.55
C ASP A 230 -20.49 15.51 -12.76
N GLY A 231 -19.79 15.66 -11.64
CA GLY A 231 -19.38 14.51 -10.83
C GLY A 231 -18.09 14.72 -10.05
N GLU A 232 -17.94 13.98 -8.97
CA GLU A 232 -16.71 13.93 -8.18
C GLU A 232 -15.59 13.30 -9.04
N ASP A 233 -14.45 13.99 -9.11
CA ASP A 233 -13.27 13.50 -9.82
C ASP A 233 -12.41 12.70 -8.82
N ARG A 234 -12.63 11.38 -8.84
CA ARG A 234 -12.07 10.44 -7.84
C ARG A 234 -10.70 9.91 -8.22
N ALA A 235 -10.23 10.22 -9.43
CA ALA A 235 -8.98 9.70 -9.93
C ALA A 235 -7.79 10.31 -9.17
N VAL A 236 -6.90 9.43 -8.69
CA VAL A 236 -5.60 9.76 -8.13
C VAL A 236 -4.53 9.33 -9.12
N ILE A 237 -3.56 10.22 -9.36
CA ILE A 237 -2.45 9.97 -10.28
C ILE A 237 -1.14 10.26 -9.57
N ALA A 238 -0.22 9.31 -9.64
CA ALA A 238 1.13 9.46 -9.14
C ALA A 238 2.14 8.85 -10.11
N VAL A 239 3.38 9.32 -10.03
CA VAL A 239 4.52 8.78 -10.75
C VAL A 239 5.62 8.49 -9.75
N ASN A 240 6.37 7.41 -9.96
CA ASN A 240 7.55 7.15 -9.16
C ASN A 240 8.72 6.65 -10.01
N TRP A 241 9.92 6.91 -9.50
CA TRP A 241 11.18 6.46 -10.07
C TRP A 241 11.88 5.56 -9.06
N TRP A 242 12.15 4.32 -9.48
CA TRP A 242 12.91 3.35 -8.71
C TRP A 242 14.36 3.35 -9.15
N TYR A 243 15.24 3.42 -8.15
CA TYR A 243 16.67 3.23 -8.30
C TYR A 243 17.06 2.00 -7.47
N ASP A 244 17.81 1.07 -8.06
CA ASP A 244 18.26 -0.15 -7.40
C ASP A 244 19.03 0.20 -6.11
N MET A 245 18.66 -0.46 -5.01
CA MET A 245 19.40 -0.27 -3.78
C MET A 245 20.83 -0.82 -3.90
N LYS A 246 21.77 -0.22 -3.18
CA LYS A 246 23.13 -0.78 -3.08
C LYS A 246 23.10 -2.03 -2.20
N MET A 247 23.07 -3.19 -2.85
CA MET A 247 23.10 -4.50 -2.20
C MET A 247 24.45 -4.83 -1.53
N HIS A 248 25.50 -4.06 -1.84
CA HIS A 248 26.82 -4.20 -1.22
C HIS A 248 26.94 -3.22 -0.04
N GLY A 249 26.90 -3.74 1.18
CA GLY A 249 27.14 -2.95 2.38
C GLY A 249 26.34 -3.39 3.59
N ASP A 250 26.57 -2.70 4.70
CA ASP A 250 26.04 -3.09 6.01
C ASP A 250 24.51 -3.02 6.08
N GLY A 251 23.86 -2.18 5.26
CA GLY A 251 22.40 -2.00 5.27
C GLY A 251 21.63 -3.26 4.91
N TRP A 252 21.96 -3.90 3.78
CA TRP A 252 21.29 -5.14 3.34
C TRP A 252 21.58 -6.30 4.31
N SER A 253 22.85 -6.49 4.68
CA SER A 253 23.24 -7.55 5.60
C SER A 253 22.61 -7.40 6.98
N MET A 254 22.51 -6.17 7.50
CA MET A 254 21.83 -5.91 8.76
C MET A 254 20.33 -6.14 8.67
N ASN A 255 19.68 -5.74 7.58
CA ASN A 255 18.26 -6.01 7.37
C ASN A 255 17.97 -7.52 7.35
N GLU A 256 18.78 -8.33 6.64
CA GLU A 256 18.58 -9.78 6.61
C GLU A 256 18.88 -10.44 7.96
N PHE A 257 19.88 -9.95 8.70
CA PHE A 257 20.12 -10.38 10.07
C PHE A 257 18.91 -10.08 10.98
N LEU A 258 18.39 -8.85 10.94
CA LEU A 258 17.22 -8.43 11.72
C LEU A 258 15.99 -9.27 11.38
N ARG A 259 15.74 -9.55 10.09
CA ARG A 259 14.65 -10.42 9.65
C ARG A 259 14.80 -11.83 10.20
N ALA A 260 16.00 -12.43 10.12
CA ALA A 260 16.26 -13.77 10.64
C ALA A 260 16.07 -13.86 12.15
N VAL A 261 16.62 -12.90 12.91
CA VAL A 261 16.47 -12.85 14.37
C VAL A 261 15.00 -12.62 14.77
N SER A 262 14.29 -11.75 14.05
CA SER A 262 12.88 -11.48 14.30
C SER A 262 12.02 -12.73 14.12
N ARG A 263 12.25 -13.49 13.04
CA ARG A 263 11.54 -14.76 12.81
C ARG A 263 11.78 -15.77 13.93
N LEU A 264 13.01 -15.87 14.44
CA LEU A 264 13.34 -16.73 15.58
C LEU A 264 12.62 -16.29 16.85
N ALA A 265 12.68 -15.00 17.18
CA ALA A 265 12.04 -14.44 18.37
C ALA A 265 10.52 -14.66 18.37
N VAL A 266 9.87 -14.45 17.23
CA VAL A 266 8.42 -14.68 17.08
C VAL A 266 8.07 -16.17 17.11
N ALA A 267 8.89 -17.03 16.49
CA ALA A 267 8.66 -18.48 16.48
C ALA A 267 8.90 -19.16 17.84
N ASP A 268 9.80 -18.63 18.69
CA ASP A 268 9.99 -19.10 20.06
C ASP A 268 8.78 -18.72 20.93
N HIS A 269 8.28 -17.47 20.84
CA HIS A 269 7.05 -17.07 21.53
C HIS A 269 5.83 -17.91 21.15
N GLN A 270 5.66 -18.24 19.86
CA GLN A 270 4.56 -19.10 19.42
C GLN A 270 4.64 -20.54 19.95
N ARG A 271 5.86 -21.05 20.22
CA ARG A 271 6.07 -22.41 20.76
C ARG A 271 5.91 -22.48 22.27
N GLU A 272 6.20 -21.41 23.01
CA GLU A 272 6.00 -21.35 24.46
C GLU A 272 4.51 -21.20 24.84
N GLU A 273 3.68 -20.68 23.94
CA GLU A 273 2.25 -20.44 24.16
C GLU A 273 1.33 -21.59 23.69
N GLU A 274 1.83 -22.57 22.94
CA GLU A 274 1.07 -23.80 22.66
C GLU A 274 1.15 -24.74 23.88
N PRO A 275 0.03 -25.00 24.59
CA PRO A 275 0.06 -25.91 25.72
C PRO A 275 0.44 -27.30 25.23
N SER A 276 1.43 -27.90 25.90
CA SER A 276 1.77 -29.31 25.71
C SER A 276 0.52 -30.16 25.92
N SER A 277 -0.04 -30.68 24.82
CA SER A 277 -1.16 -31.61 24.81
C SER A 277 -0.85 -32.90 25.55
#